data_AF-A0A101SCD6-F1
#
_entry.id   AF-A0A101SCD6-F1
#
_cell.length_a   1.000
_cell.length_b   1.000
_cell.length_c   1.000
_cell.angle_alpha   90.00
_cell.angle_beta   90.00
_cell.angle_gamma   90.00
#
_symmetry.space_group_name_H-M   'P 1'
#
loop_
_entity.id
_entity.type
_entity.pdbx_description
1 polymer ?
#
loop_
_entity_poly.entity_id
_entity_poly.type
_entity_poly.pdbx_seq_one_letter_code
_entity_poly.pdbx_strand_id
1 'polypeptide(L)'
;MTANSYVFFGTEPRFVLIVAGIHESEQGGIEVAHWIRTKLAARTRPTRFGAVVIPDVFPERGLQARADEWKRGDTGNTWREVPRPGSPGVVLHPARHFPPPGEPLSALRKGLLIDRAGTELREDKRTLPQLPEIRYVIQFVERFQPIRIVSIHGTHPVTRDDVKGRKAQTGMSDDEIKNWDGVSAIKGVNFPGIFVDPRYQLGKDCPKFDLETCKFDPLLDPAFPVQSAGKDGKGTNRRFDSARTPDGRADDALALKAAQAVARLDPALVRGNHVSEAVPLVHYAKASTTPEAFSLGDWGPVDVPSSKGPGARPGTPVFTVEVDDNQQSWAFLDGVQVMSESGKPLPLPQTPEERAAKGAARNFLPSPGFIKKFSQKRSEQLQAYAQGIIDTILEVP
;
A
#
# COMPACT_ATOMS: atom_id res chain seq x y z
N MET A 1 14.21 8.90 14.67
CA MET A 1 15.19 8.35 13.68
C MET A 1 14.58 8.42 12.28
N THR A 2 15.39 8.39 11.22
CA THR A 2 14.90 8.39 9.82
C THR A 2 14.54 6.97 9.38
N ALA A 3 13.53 6.83 8.51
CA ALA A 3 13.21 5.55 7.87
C ALA A 3 14.44 4.96 7.17
N ASN A 4 14.61 3.64 7.27
CA ASN A 4 15.70 2.93 6.60
C ASN A 4 15.35 2.68 5.14
N SER A 5 16.31 2.86 4.24
CA SER A 5 16.14 2.61 2.81
C SER A 5 17.25 1.72 2.27
N TYR A 6 16.88 0.75 1.44
CA TYR A 6 17.79 -0.25 0.88
C TYR A 6 17.76 -0.15 -0.64
N VAL A 7 18.93 -0.05 -1.27
CA VAL A 7 19.07 0.12 -2.73
C VAL A 7 19.61 -1.16 -3.34
N PHE A 8 18.95 -1.65 -4.38
CA PHE A 8 19.36 -2.79 -5.19
C PHE A 8 19.41 -2.34 -6.65
N PHE A 9 20.57 -2.48 -7.29
CA PHE A 9 20.72 -2.09 -8.68
C PHE A 9 20.15 -3.15 -9.61
N GLY A 10 19.49 -2.71 -10.68
CA GLY A 10 19.02 -3.57 -11.76
C GLY A 10 20.02 -3.62 -12.92
N THR A 11 19.66 -4.33 -13.99
CA THR A 11 20.42 -4.30 -15.25
C THR A 11 20.19 -2.99 -16.03
N GLU A 12 19.09 -2.30 -15.78
CA GLU A 12 18.79 -0.97 -16.31
C GLU A 12 18.92 0.13 -15.25
N PRO A 13 19.29 1.37 -15.63
CA PRO A 13 19.42 2.50 -14.71
C PRO A 13 18.05 3.14 -14.38
N ARG A 14 17.00 2.32 -14.25
CA ARG A 14 15.63 2.72 -13.90
C ARG A 14 15.24 2.00 -12.63
N PHE A 15 14.51 2.68 -11.76
CA PHE A 15 14.21 2.14 -10.43
C PHE A 15 12.74 2.18 -10.07
N VAL A 16 12.34 1.21 -9.27
CA VAL A 16 11.04 1.12 -8.61
C VAL A 16 11.21 1.49 -7.14
N LEU A 17 10.31 2.32 -6.61
CA LEU A 17 10.20 2.55 -5.17
C LEU A 17 9.22 1.55 -4.58
N ILE A 18 9.62 0.83 -3.53
CA ILE A 18 8.77 -0.07 -2.77
C ILE A 18 8.69 0.48 -1.34
N VAL A 19 7.49 0.78 -0.88
CA VAL A 19 7.24 1.40 0.42
C VAL A 19 6.17 0.61 1.19
N ALA A 20 6.41 0.40 2.47
CA ALA A 20 5.47 -0.22 3.41
C ALA A 20 5.50 0.51 4.75
N GLY A 21 4.58 0.19 5.66
CA GLY A 21 4.51 0.84 6.97
C GLY A 21 4.02 2.28 6.90
N ILE A 22 3.19 2.66 5.92
CA ILE A 22 2.44 3.93 6.04
C ILE A 22 1.44 3.83 7.20
N HIS A 23 0.89 2.64 7.43
CA HIS A 23 0.05 2.29 8.57
C HIS A 23 0.76 1.21 9.39
N GLU A 24 1.14 1.53 10.63
CA GLU A 24 1.95 0.60 11.44
C GLU A 24 1.14 -0.58 12.01
N SER A 25 -0.19 -0.55 11.90
CA SER A 25 -1.03 -1.72 12.17
C SER A 25 -0.95 -2.80 11.09
N GLU A 26 -0.30 -2.53 9.96
CA GLU A 26 -0.27 -3.38 8.76
C GLU A 26 1.04 -4.18 8.68
N GLN A 27 1.38 -4.89 9.75
CA GLN A 27 2.64 -5.63 9.91
C GLN A 27 2.89 -6.68 8.82
N GLY A 28 1.83 -7.28 8.26
CA GLY A 28 1.93 -8.17 7.09
C GLY A 28 2.57 -7.49 5.89
N GLY A 29 2.21 -6.24 5.58
CA GLY A 29 2.78 -5.47 4.48
C GLY A 29 4.25 -5.09 4.71
N ILE A 30 4.60 -4.74 5.96
CA ILE A 30 5.99 -4.48 6.39
C ILE A 30 6.84 -5.75 6.20
N GLU A 31 6.32 -6.91 6.58
CA GLU A 31 7.04 -8.17 6.39
C GLU A 31 7.21 -8.54 4.90
N VAL A 32 6.23 -8.28 4.01
CA VAL A 32 6.43 -8.45 2.56
C VAL A 32 7.61 -7.60 2.07
N ALA A 33 7.73 -6.34 2.49
CA ALA A 33 8.84 -5.48 2.09
C ALA A 33 10.20 -6.01 2.59
N HIS A 34 10.25 -6.58 3.80
CA HIS A 34 11.44 -7.27 4.31
C HIS A 34 11.78 -8.55 3.53
N TRP A 35 10.78 -9.31 3.09
CA TRP A 35 10.98 -10.44 2.19
C TRP A 35 11.55 -10.00 0.85
N ILE A 36 11.02 -8.93 0.24
CA ILE A 36 11.57 -8.38 -1.01
C ILE A 36 13.04 -8.01 -0.83
N ARG A 37 13.37 -7.24 0.22
CA ARG A 37 14.76 -6.85 0.53
C ARG A 37 15.69 -8.07 0.62
N THR A 38 15.25 -9.10 1.35
CA THR A 38 16.04 -10.32 1.60
C THR A 38 16.25 -11.11 0.31
N LYS A 39 15.18 -11.29 -0.47
CA LYS A 39 15.23 -11.99 -1.76
C LYS A 39 16.15 -11.26 -2.73
N LEU A 40 16.02 -9.93 -2.87
CA LEU A 40 16.89 -9.13 -3.74
C LEU A 40 18.36 -9.22 -3.34
N ALA A 41 18.68 -9.19 -2.03
CA ALA A 41 20.04 -9.34 -1.53
C ALA A 41 20.66 -10.72 -1.83
N ALA A 42 19.83 -11.77 -1.88
CA ALA A 42 20.27 -13.15 -2.13
C ALA A 42 20.35 -13.52 -3.62
N ARG A 43 19.89 -12.66 -4.54
CA ARG A 43 19.90 -12.96 -5.98
C ARG A 43 21.31 -13.00 -6.52
N THR A 44 21.58 -14.00 -7.36
CA THR A 44 22.82 -14.10 -8.14
C THR A 44 22.81 -13.21 -9.39
N ARG A 45 21.63 -12.76 -9.82
CA ARG A 45 21.44 -11.86 -10.96
C ARG A 45 20.53 -10.69 -10.57
N PRO A 46 20.92 -9.45 -10.92
CA PRO A 46 20.05 -8.29 -10.78
C PRO A 46 18.70 -8.51 -11.47
N THR A 47 17.65 -7.90 -10.95
CA THR A 47 16.38 -7.70 -11.66
C THR A 47 16.60 -6.75 -12.84
N ARG A 48 15.65 -6.69 -13.79
CA ARG A 48 15.71 -5.71 -14.87
C ARG A 48 15.81 -4.27 -14.33
N PHE A 49 14.89 -3.88 -13.46
CA PHE A 49 14.90 -2.57 -12.82
C PHE A 49 15.55 -2.65 -11.45
N GLY A 50 16.21 -1.56 -11.05
CA GLY A 50 16.62 -1.40 -9.66
C GLY A 50 15.42 -1.23 -8.74
N ALA A 51 15.63 -1.47 -7.45
CA ALA A 51 14.63 -1.29 -6.42
C ALA A 51 15.19 -0.45 -5.28
N VAL A 52 14.37 0.47 -4.77
CA VAL A 52 14.61 1.08 -3.47
C VAL A 52 13.49 0.67 -2.54
N VAL A 53 13.85 0.02 -1.44
CA VAL A 53 12.90 -0.56 -0.49
C VAL A 53 12.93 0.24 0.80
N ILE A 54 11.76 0.75 1.22
CA ILE A 54 11.49 1.39 2.51
C ILE A 54 10.49 0.48 3.24
N PRO A 55 10.96 -0.50 4.05
CA PRO A 55 10.06 -1.47 4.66
C PRO A 55 9.13 -0.89 5.73
N ASP A 56 9.55 0.21 6.35
CA ASP A 56 8.90 0.81 7.50
C ASP A 56 9.10 2.32 7.44
N VAL A 57 8.00 3.06 7.19
CA VAL A 57 8.02 4.52 7.09
C VAL A 57 8.09 5.15 8.48
N PHE A 58 7.48 4.56 9.52
CA PHE A 58 7.54 5.05 10.90
C PHE A 58 8.19 4.02 11.83
N PRO A 59 9.51 3.76 11.73
CA PRO A 59 10.17 2.61 12.38
C PRO A 59 9.97 2.53 13.88
N GLU A 60 10.03 3.66 14.60
CA GLU A 60 9.81 3.66 16.05
C GLU A 60 8.37 3.29 16.42
N ARG A 61 7.40 3.68 15.61
CA ARG A 61 5.98 3.36 15.79
C ARG A 61 5.69 1.92 15.34
N GLY A 62 6.31 1.46 14.26
CA GLY A 62 6.25 0.06 13.81
C GLY A 62 6.75 -0.93 14.85
N LEU A 63 7.84 -0.60 15.54
CA LEU A 63 8.34 -1.39 16.68
C LEU A 63 7.30 -1.51 17.81
N GLN A 64 6.60 -0.42 18.13
CA GLN A 64 5.55 -0.44 19.15
C GLN A 64 4.32 -1.24 18.71
N ALA A 65 3.90 -1.07 17.46
CA ALA A 65 2.79 -1.83 16.88
C ALA A 65 3.09 -3.33 16.88
N ARG A 66 4.29 -3.73 16.47
CA ARG A 66 4.75 -5.13 16.55
C ARG A 66 4.73 -5.66 17.99
N ALA A 67 5.22 -4.89 18.95
CA ALA A 67 5.20 -5.31 20.35
C ALA A 67 3.78 -5.51 20.89
N ASP A 68 2.82 -4.69 20.43
CA ASP A 68 1.40 -4.86 20.75
C ASP A 68 0.79 -6.08 20.04
N GLU A 69 1.09 -6.30 18.76
CA GLU A 69 0.66 -7.49 18.03
C GLU A 69 1.16 -8.76 18.70
N TRP A 70 2.41 -8.78 19.18
CA TRP A 70 2.98 -9.92 19.90
C TRP A 70 2.18 -10.26 21.17
N LYS A 71 1.77 -9.22 21.91
CA LYS A 71 1.06 -9.36 23.19
C LYS A 71 -0.40 -9.75 23.00
N ARG A 72 -1.08 -9.17 22.01
CA ARG A 72 -2.54 -9.25 21.86
C ARG A 72 -2.99 -10.17 20.73
N GLY A 73 -2.08 -10.48 19.82
CA GLY A 73 -2.34 -11.23 18.60
C GLY A 73 -2.95 -10.42 17.46
N ASP A 74 -3.24 -9.13 17.68
CA ASP A 74 -3.64 -8.17 16.66
C ASP A 74 -3.32 -6.77 17.18
N THR A 75 -2.98 -5.86 16.28
CA THR A 75 -2.84 -4.42 16.58
C THR A 75 -4.16 -3.68 16.51
N GLY A 76 -5.17 -4.26 15.83
CA GLY A 76 -6.38 -3.58 15.41
C GLY A 76 -6.04 -2.28 14.67
N ASN A 77 -6.90 -1.27 14.82
CA ASN A 77 -6.69 0.06 14.24
C ASN A 77 -5.81 1.00 15.11
N THR A 78 -5.34 0.57 16.28
CA THR A 78 -4.63 1.44 17.25
C THR A 78 -3.38 2.09 16.67
N TRP A 79 -2.73 1.40 15.72
CA TRP A 79 -1.47 1.83 15.11
C TRP A 79 -1.62 2.32 13.68
N ARG A 80 -2.85 2.39 13.16
CA ARG A 80 -3.14 2.78 11.78
C ARG A 80 -2.87 4.26 11.52
N GLU A 81 -3.38 5.11 12.40
CA GLU A 81 -3.28 6.57 12.32
C GLU A 81 -2.27 7.11 13.34
N VAL A 82 -1.74 8.31 13.12
CA VAL A 82 -0.71 8.91 13.97
C VAL A 82 -1.34 9.92 14.95
N PRO A 83 -1.23 9.73 16.28
CA PRO A 83 -1.73 10.73 17.23
C PRO A 83 -1.03 12.07 17.02
N ARG A 84 -1.80 13.16 16.99
CA ARG A 84 -1.23 14.50 16.88
C ARG A 84 -0.56 14.91 18.20
N PRO A 85 0.74 15.27 18.20
CA PRO A 85 1.41 15.73 19.41
C PRO A 85 0.70 16.93 20.04
N GLY A 86 0.47 16.87 21.36
CA GLY A 86 -0.20 17.94 22.12
C GLY A 86 -1.69 18.12 21.81
N SER A 87 -2.33 17.18 21.12
CA SER A 87 -3.76 17.23 20.77
C SER A 87 -4.45 15.89 21.03
N PRO A 88 -4.79 15.58 22.29
CA PRO A 88 -5.48 14.33 22.63
C PRO A 88 -6.75 14.14 21.80
N GLY A 89 -6.95 12.93 21.28
CA GLY A 89 -8.11 12.57 20.46
C GLY A 89 -8.04 12.98 18.99
N VAL A 90 -7.05 13.79 18.58
CA VAL A 90 -6.84 14.13 17.17
C VAL A 90 -5.82 13.15 16.56
N VAL A 91 -6.21 12.51 15.48
CA VAL A 91 -5.36 11.61 14.71
C VAL A 91 -4.97 12.27 13.38
N LEU A 92 -3.83 11.89 12.85
CA LEU A 92 -3.33 12.30 11.55
C LEU A 92 -3.33 11.06 10.65
N HIS A 93 -3.85 11.21 9.44
CA HIS A 93 -3.96 10.12 8.47
C HIS A 93 -2.74 10.05 7.54
N PRO A 94 -1.68 9.27 7.83
CA PRO A 94 -0.41 9.32 7.09
C PRO A 94 -0.58 9.04 5.58
N ALA A 95 -1.50 8.14 5.21
CA ALA A 95 -1.85 7.87 3.81
C ALA A 95 -2.60 9.02 3.11
N ARG A 96 -2.76 10.18 3.76
CA ARG A 96 -3.42 11.38 3.25
C ARG A 96 -2.55 12.65 3.41
N HIS A 97 -1.24 12.49 3.64
CA HIS A 97 -0.31 13.59 3.92
C HIS A 97 0.55 14.00 2.71
N PHE A 98 -0.01 13.84 1.50
CA PHE A 98 0.67 14.19 0.25
C PHE A 98 0.23 15.56 -0.27
N PRO A 99 1.07 16.25 -1.09
CA PRO A 99 0.67 17.49 -1.74
C PRO A 99 -0.52 17.28 -2.68
N PRO A 100 -1.19 18.37 -3.09
CA PRO A 100 -2.12 18.30 -4.21
C PRO A 100 -1.47 17.67 -5.45
N PRO A 101 -2.17 16.83 -6.22
CA PRO A 101 -1.63 16.27 -7.45
C PRO A 101 -1.21 17.38 -8.42
N GLY A 102 -0.06 17.19 -9.07
CA GLY A 102 0.56 18.21 -9.91
C GLY A 102 1.33 19.30 -9.16
N GLU A 103 1.37 19.26 -7.83
CA GLU A 103 2.16 20.17 -7.01
C GLU A 103 3.35 19.45 -6.35
N PRO A 104 4.52 20.10 -6.25
CA PRO A 104 5.68 19.58 -5.53
C PRO A 104 5.53 19.78 -4.01
N LEU A 105 6.41 19.16 -3.24
CA LEU A 105 6.58 19.37 -1.81
C LEU A 105 6.75 20.85 -1.44
N SER A 106 7.45 21.62 -2.30
CA SER A 106 7.67 23.05 -2.08
C SER A 106 6.40 23.88 -2.15
N ALA A 107 5.29 23.34 -2.67
CA ALA A 107 3.99 24.01 -2.63
C ALA A 107 3.39 24.05 -1.22
N LEU A 108 3.79 23.12 -0.34
CA LEU A 108 3.31 23.08 1.05
C LEU A 108 3.89 24.25 1.85
N ARG A 109 3.04 25.24 2.11
CA ARG A 109 3.42 26.47 2.82
C ARG A 109 3.62 26.17 4.29
N LYS A 110 4.80 26.52 4.83
CA LYS A 110 5.16 26.31 6.25
C LYS A 110 5.02 24.86 6.72
N GLY A 111 5.10 23.89 5.79
CA GLY A 111 4.92 22.46 6.11
C GLY A 111 3.48 22.07 6.45
N LEU A 112 2.48 22.85 6.03
CA LEU A 112 1.07 22.52 6.20
C LEU A 112 0.49 21.88 4.93
N LEU A 113 -0.45 20.95 5.12
CA LEU A 113 -1.22 20.38 4.03
C LEU A 113 -2.19 21.43 3.46
N ILE A 114 -2.37 21.41 2.14
CA ILE A 114 -3.22 22.34 1.40
C ILE A 114 -4.08 21.58 0.39
N ASP A 115 -5.21 22.17 -0.01
CA ASP A 115 -6.00 21.70 -1.13
C ASP A 115 -5.45 22.19 -2.49
N ARG A 116 -6.10 21.78 -3.58
CA ARG A 116 -5.75 22.21 -4.95
C ARG A 116 -5.88 23.72 -5.19
N ALA A 117 -6.64 24.44 -4.37
CA ALA A 117 -6.75 25.90 -4.43
C ALA A 117 -5.66 26.60 -3.58
N GLY A 118 -4.81 25.84 -2.89
CA GLY A 118 -3.80 26.36 -1.98
C GLY A 118 -4.34 26.77 -0.61
N THR A 119 -5.57 26.35 -0.28
CA THR A 119 -6.18 26.57 1.04
C THR A 119 -5.65 25.55 2.03
N GLU A 120 -5.25 26.00 3.22
CA GLU A 120 -4.82 25.11 4.30
C GLU A 120 -5.94 24.12 4.67
N LEU A 121 -5.60 22.82 4.67
CA LEU A 121 -6.50 21.79 5.14
C LEU A 121 -6.62 21.85 6.66
N ARG A 122 -7.83 21.63 7.15
CA ARG A 122 -8.16 21.69 8.57
C ARG A 122 -8.97 20.49 9.01
N GLU A 123 -8.67 20.03 10.20
CA GLU A 123 -9.45 19.04 10.94
C GLU A 123 -9.71 19.62 12.33
N ASP A 124 -10.98 19.58 12.76
CA ASP A 124 -11.42 20.22 14.00
C ASP A 124 -10.93 21.67 14.16
N LYS A 125 -11.03 22.46 13.07
CA LYS A 125 -10.58 23.87 12.94
C LYS A 125 -9.07 24.08 13.04
N ARG A 126 -8.26 23.03 13.22
CA ARG A 126 -6.80 23.09 13.33
C ARG A 126 -6.17 22.77 11.99
N THR A 127 -5.09 23.46 11.64
CA THR A 127 -4.32 23.14 10.44
C THR A 127 -3.66 21.78 10.56
N LEU A 128 -3.51 21.09 9.43
CA LEU A 128 -2.88 19.78 9.35
C LEU A 128 -1.39 19.93 9.00
N PRO A 129 -0.47 19.61 9.93
CA PRO A 129 0.95 19.59 9.62
C PRO A 129 1.29 18.37 8.76
N GLN A 130 2.27 18.51 7.87
CA GLN A 130 2.84 17.38 7.16
C GLN A 130 3.69 16.53 8.10
N LEU A 131 3.51 15.21 8.06
CA LEU A 131 4.35 14.27 8.80
C LEU A 131 5.79 14.21 8.21
N PRO A 132 6.85 14.29 9.03
CA PRO A 132 8.25 14.23 8.57
C PRO A 132 8.60 12.96 7.78
N GLU A 133 8.04 11.83 8.15
CA GLU A 133 8.29 10.53 7.50
C GLU A 133 7.64 10.48 6.12
N ILE A 134 6.44 11.03 5.97
CA ILE A 134 5.78 11.18 4.65
C ILE A 134 6.53 12.20 3.79
N ARG A 135 7.04 13.28 4.40
CA ARG A 135 7.91 14.24 3.73
C ARG A 135 9.16 13.55 3.15
N TYR A 136 9.77 12.61 3.88
CA TYR A 136 10.90 11.82 3.40
C TYR A 136 10.54 11.01 2.15
N VAL A 137 9.40 10.31 2.16
CA VAL A 137 8.90 9.55 0.98
C VAL A 137 8.68 10.49 -0.22
N ILE A 138 8.07 11.65 -0.02
CA ILE A 138 7.84 12.63 -1.10
C ILE A 138 9.16 13.12 -1.69
N GLN A 139 10.13 13.49 -0.83
CA GLN A 139 11.46 13.92 -1.28
C GLN A 139 12.17 12.83 -2.08
N PHE A 140 11.97 11.57 -1.68
CA PHE A 140 12.52 10.43 -2.41
C PHE A 140 11.94 10.35 -3.82
N VAL A 141 10.61 10.41 -3.96
CA VAL A 141 9.93 10.36 -5.25
C VAL A 141 10.33 11.55 -6.14
N GLU A 142 10.40 12.77 -5.60
CA GLU A 142 10.79 13.95 -6.37
C GLU A 142 12.23 13.90 -6.88
N ARG A 143 13.17 13.43 -6.06
CA ARG A 143 14.59 13.40 -6.42
C ARG A 143 14.96 12.22 -7.30
N PHE A 144 14.39 11.07 -7.01
CA PHE A 144 14.77 9.81 -7.63
C PHE A 144 13.92 9.47 -8.86
N GLN A 145 12.71 10.04 -8.95
CA GLN A 145 11.79 9.88 -10.08
C GLN A 145 11.62 8.39 -10.45
N PRO A 146 11.15 7.55 -9.51
CA PRO A 146 11.00 6.13 -9.78
C PRO A 146 10.05 5.93 -10.97
N ILE A 147 10.27 4.88 -11.76
CA ILE A 147 9.38 4.57 -12.89
C ILE A 147 8.06 3.95 -12.45
N ARG A 148 8.02 3.42 -11.22
CA ARG A 148 6.86 2.78 -10.57
C ARG A 148 6.99 2.91 -9.05
N ILE A 149 5.86 3.00 -8.36
CA ILE A 149 5.82 2.97 -6.90
C ILE A 149 4.96 1.77 -6.48
N VAL A 150 5.42 0.97 -5.53
CA VAL A 150 4.66 -0.12 -4.91
C VAL A 150 4.40 0.27 -3.46
N SER A 151 3.15 0.55 -3.12
CA SER A 151 2.71 0.83 -1.75
C SER A 151 2.09 -0.42 -1.16
N ILE A 152 2.77 -1.04 -0.20
CA ILE A 152 2.36 -2.30 0.41
C ILE A 152 1.63 -2.04 1.72
N HIS A 153 0.44 -2.59 1.80
CA HIS A 153 -0.53 -2.47 2.88
C HIS A 153 -0.93 -3.86 3.40
N GLY A 154 -1.64 -3.87 4.52
CA GLY A 154 -2.25 -5.04 5.12
C GLY A 154 -3.74 -4.83 5.28
N THR A 155 -4.53 -5.83 4.90
CA THR A 155 -5.99 -5.74 5.01
C THR A 155 -6.48 -6.37 6.30
N HIS A 156 -7.46 -5.74 6.93
CA HIS A 156 -8.22 -6.41 7.96
C HIS A 156 -9.21 -7.38 7.31
N PRO A 157 -9.58 -8.50 7.99
CA PRO A 157 -10.64 -9.37 7.53
C PRO A 157 -11.92 -8.58 7.26
N VAL A 158 -12.45 -8.70 6.05
CA VAL A 158 -13.71 -8.07 5.66
C VAL A 158 -14.85 -8.65 6.49
N THR A 159 -15.64 -7.78 7.11
CA THR A 159 -16.80 -8.16 7.92
C THR A 159 -18.10 -7.97 7.15
N ARG A 160 -19.19 -8.57 7.65
CA ARG A 160 -20.53 -8.33 7.09
C ARG A 160 -20.94 -6.86 7.21
N ASP A 161 -20.49 -6.16 8.23
CA ASP A 161 -20.78 -4.74 8.42
C ASP A 161 -20.07 -3.89 7.36
N ASP A 162 -18.85 -4.26 6.96
CA ASP A 162 -18.15 -3.62 5.83
C ASP A 162 -18.94 -3.78 4.52
N VAL A 163 -19.42 -5.00 4.26
CA VAL A 163 -20.26 -5.28 3.08
C VAL A 163 -21.57 -4.49 3.15
N LYS A 164 -22.21 -4.45 4.32
CA LYS A 164 -23.46 -3.70 4.55
C LYS A 164 -23.28 -2.20 4.38
N GLY A 165 -22.17 -1.64 4.86
CA GLY A 165 -21.80 -0.24 4.64
C GLY A 165 -21.58 0.10 3.16
N ARG A 166 -21.36 -0.93 2.34
CA ARG A 166 -21.15 -0.83 0.88
C ARG A 166 -22.29 -1.42 0.05
N LYS A 167 -23.47 -1.61 0.65
CA LYS A 167 -24.62 -2.23 -0.02
C LYS A 167 -24.96 -1.59 -1.37
N ALA A 168 -24.83 -0.27 -1.47
CA ALA A 168 -25.08 0.47 -2.71
C ALA A 168 -24.06 0.15 -3.82
N GLN A 169 -22.83 -0.24 -3.46
CA GLN A 169 -21.77 -0.61 -4.39
C GLN A 169 -21.79 -2.09 -4.75
N THR A 170 -22.20 -2.95 -3.82
CA THR A 170 -22.22 -4.41 -4.03
C THR A 170 -23.49 -4.89 -4.73
N GLY A 171 -24.60 -4.17 -4.58
CA GLY A 171 -25.91 -4.60 -5.06
C GLY A 171 -26.50 -5.78 -4.28
N MET A 172 -25.86 -6.24 -3.20
CA MET A 172 -26.34 -7.36 -2.39
C MET A 172 -27.53 -6.93 -1.51
N SER A 173 -28.52 -7.82 -1.39
CA SER A 173 -29.61 -7.73 -0.42
C SER A 173 -29.12 -8.01 1.01
N ASP A 174 -29.91 -7.64 2.03
CA ASP A 174 -29.54 -7.91 3.43
C ASP A 174 -29.47 -9.42 3.73
N ASP A 175 -30.30 -10.23 3.05
CA ASP A 175 -30.28 -11.68 3.18
C ASP A 175 -29.03 -12.30 2.54
N GLU A 176 -28.59 -11.81 1.37
CA GLU A 176 -27.33 -12.24 0.76
C GLU A 176 -26.13 -11.87 1.65
N ILE A 177 -26.11 -10.67 2.24
CA ILE A 177 -25.04 -10.25 3.16
C ILE A 177 -25.05 -11.10 4.43
N LYS A 178 -26.24 -11.41 4.97
CA LYS A 178 -26.39 -12.28 6.14
C LYS A 178 -25.84 -13.70 5.87
N ASN A 179 -26.07 -14.22 4.66
CA ASN A 179 -25.65 -15.56 4.24
C ASN A 179 -24.25 -15.61 3.60
N TRP A 180 -23.56 -14.47 3.48
CA TRP A 180 -22.20 -14.43 2.95
C TRP A 180 -21.23 -15.20 3.85
N ASP A 181 -20.33 -15.96 3.21
CA ASP A 181 -19.39 -16.90 3.83
C ASP A 181 -18.20 -16.22 4.55
N GLY A 182 -18.06 -14.91 4.40
CA GLY A 182 -16.98 -14.12 5.01
C GLY A 182 -15.65 -14.17 4.24
N VAL A 183 -15.56 -14.94 3.15
CA VAL A 183 -14.30 -15.18 2.45
C VAL A 183 -14.37 -14.96 0.94
N SER A 184 -15.53 -15.18 0.32
CA SER A 184 -15.76 -14.94 -1.10
C SER A 184 -15.65 -13.45 -1.40
N ALA A 185 -14.81 -13.07 -2.34
CA ALA A 185 -14.63 -11.68 -2.73
C ALA A 185 -15.90 -11.12 -3.40
N ILE A 186 -16.24 -9.88 -3.06
CA ILE A 186 -17.42 -9.16 -3.56
C ILE A 186 -16.92 -7.89 -4.27
N LYS A 187 -17.33 -7.69 -5.52
CA LYS A 187 -17.01 -6.47 -6.27
C LYS A 187 -17.58 -5.24 -5.55
N GLY A 188 -16.79 -4.17 -5.48
CA GLY A 188 -17.14 -2.96 -4.73
C GLY A 188 -16.72 -2.99 -3.25
N VAL A 189 -16.22 -4.13 -2.74
CA VAL A 189 -15.62 -4.27 -1.41
C VAL A 189 -14.13 -4.54 -1.56
N ASN A 190 -13.35 -4.01 -0.63
CA ASN A 190 -11.91 -4.11 -0.67
C ASN A 190 -11.47 -5.45 -0.09
N PHE A 191 -10.86 -6.26 -0.93
CA PHE A 191 -10.27 -7.54 -0.58
C PHE A 191 -8.78 -7.53 -0.92
N PRO A 192 -8.00 -8.49 -0.39
CA PRO A 192 -6.59 -8.65 -0.74
C PRO A 192 -6.38 -8.71 -2.26
N GLY A 193 -5.36 -8.00 -2.74
CA GLY A 193 -5.14 -7.81 -4.16
C GLY A 193 -3.98 -6.89 -4.50
N ILE A 194 -3.70 -6.74 -5.79
CA ILE A 194 -2.76 -5.77 -6.34
C ILE A 194 -3.52 -4.83 -7.25
N PHE A 195 -3.67 -3.59 -6.83
CA PHE A 195 -4.41 -2.54 -7.51
C PHE A 195 -3.46 -1.47 -8.02
N VAL A 196 -3.95 -0.57 -8.87
CA VAL A 196 -3.14 0.53 -9.38
C VAL A 196 -3.92 1.84 -9.35
N ASP A 197 -3.23 2.92 -9.01
CA ASP A 197 -3.61 4.26 -9.42
C ASP A 197 -2.82 4.58 -10.69
N PRO A 198 -3.45 4.51 -11.88
CA PRO A 198 -2.75 4.63 -13.16
C PRO A 198 -2.34 6.07 -13.41
N ARG A 199 -1.35 6.28 -14.30
CA ARG A 199 -0.98 7.63 -14.74
C ARG A 199 -2.15 8.35 -15.41
N TYR A 200 -2.41 9.58 -14.97
CA TYR A 200 -3.53 10.38 -15.45
C TYR A 200 -3.20 11.86 -15.56
N GLN A 201 -4.03 12.58 -16.31
CA GLN A 201 -3.90 14.03 -16.48
C GLN A 201 -4.92 14.75 -15.60
N LEU A 202 -4.45 15.73 -14.83
CA LEU A 202 -5.29 16.51 -13.95
C LEU A 202 -6.04 17.60 -14.74
N GLY A 203 -7.29 17.35 -15.07
CA GLY A 203 -8.18 18.29 -15.74
C GLY A 203 -8.81 19.34 -14.81
N LYS A 204 -9.43 20.36 -15.41
CA LYS A 204 -10.24 21.37 -14.70
C LYS A 204 -11.50 20.76 -14.08
N ASP A 205 -12.06 19.75 -14.74
CA ASP A 205 -13.28 19.05 -14.30
C ASP A 205 -13.00 17.98 -13.25
N CYS A 206 -11.72 17.76 -12.89
CA CYS A 206 -11.39 16.85 -11.81
C CYS A 206 -11.95 17.37 -10.48
N PRO A 207 -12.67 16.54 -9.71
CA PRO A 207 -13.17 16.94 -8.42
C PRO A 207 -12.06 17.39 -7.47
N LYS A 208 -12.45 18.04 -6.37
CA LYS A 208 -11.50 18.64 -5.44
C LYS A 208 -10.60 17.59 -4.76
N PHE A 209 -11.21 16.52 -4.26
CA PHE A 209 -10.55 15.43 -3.53
C PHE A 209 -10.84 14.05 -4.10
N ASP A 210 -11.94 13.88 -4.84
CA ASP A 210 -12.30 12.59 -5.42
C ASP A 210 -11.82 12.46 -6.87
N LEU A 211 -10.66 11.85 -7.06
CA LEU A 211 -9.98 11.87 -8.35
C LEU A 211 -10.19 10.60 -9.18
N GLU A 212 -11.00 9.65 -8.72
CA GLU A 212 -11.23 8.38 -9.42
C GLU A 212 -11.74 8.58 -10.84
N THR A 213 -12.69 9.52 -11.01
CA THR A 213 -13.25 9.85 -12.33
C THR A 213 -12.23 10.46 -13.28
N CYS A 214 -11.07 10.91 -12.80
CA CYS A 214 -9.96 11.41 -13.60
C CYS A 214 -8.93 10.32 -13.93
N LYS A 215 -8.77 9.33 -13.06
CA LYS A 215 -7.85 8.21 -13.25
C LYS A 215 -8.35 7.26 -14.34
N PHE A 216 -9.62 6.86 -14.23
CA PHE A 216 -10.26 5.89 -15.11
C PHE A 216 -11.74 6.23 -15.35
N ASP A 217 -12.43 5.42 -16.15
CA ASP A 217 -13.87 5.53 -16.39
C ASP A 217 -14.65 4.53 -15.49
N PRO A 218 -15.30 4.99 -14.41
CA PRO A 218 -16.09 4.11 -13.54
C PRO A 218 -17.26 3.42 -14.23
N LEU A 219 -17.71 3.90 -15.40
CA LEU A 219 -18.77 3.24 -16.17
C LEU A 219 -18.25 2.02 -16.94
N LEU A 220 -16.95 1.97 -17.23
CA LEU A 220 -16.28 0.84 -17.86
C LEU A 220 -15.62 -0.08 -16.84
N ASP A 221 -15.37 0.41 -15.63
CA ASP A 221 -14.61 -0.31 -14.63
C ASP A 221 -15.46 -1.36 -13.90
N PRO A 222 -15.00 -2.62 -13.76
CA PRO A 222 -15.73 -3.66 -13.06
C PRO A 222 -15.89 -3.41 -11.54
N ALA A 223 -15.14 -2.49 -10.93
CA ALA A 223 -15.21 -2.19 -9.50
C ALA A 223 -16.44 -1.36 -9.11
N PHE A 224 -17.11 -0.75 -10.10
CA PHE A 224 -18.22 0.18 -9.90
C PHE A 224 -19.52 -0.29 -10.60
N PRO A 225 -20.15 -1.37 -10.12
CA PRO A 225 -21.19 -2.07 -10.88
C PRO A 225 -22.57 -1.38 -10.91
N VAL A 226 -22.94 -0.58 -9.90
CA VAL A 226 -24.37 -0.25 -9.65
C VAL A 226 -24.88 1.06 -10.29
N GLN A 227 -24.02 2.03 -10.60
CA GLN A 227 -24.49 3.35 -11.09
C GLN A 227 -24.54 3.49 -12.63
N SER A 228 -24.12 2.47 -13.39
CA SER A 228 -23.78 2.63 -14.81
C SER A 228 -24.75 1.97 -15.79
N ALA A 229 -25.70 1.16 -15.34
CA ALA A 229 -26.77 0.72 -16.22
C ALA A 229 -27.67 1.93 -16.46
N GLY A 230 -27.54 2.58 -17.62
CA GLY A 230 -28.51 3.56 -18.07
C GLY A 230 -29.94 3.00 -17.95
N LYS A 231 -30.94 3.88 -17.89
CA LYS A 231 -32.37 3.50 -17.80
C LYS A 231 -32.80 2.50 -18.90
N ASP A 232 -32.00 2.41 -19.95
CA ASP A 232 -32.10 1.62 -21.16
C ASP A 232 -31.46 0.22 -21.06
N GLY A 233 -30.87 -0.17 -19.92
CA GLY A 233 -30.46 -1.55 -19.65
C GLY A 233 -29.36 -2.13 -20.55
N LYS A 234 -28.78 -1.31 -21.44
CA LYS A 234 -27.62 -1.69 -22.24
C LYS A 234 -26.39 -1.66 -21.35
N GLY A 235 -25.99 -2.83 -20.87
CA GLY A 235 -24.76 -3.00 -20.09
C GLY A 235 -23.58 -2.39 -20.84
N THR A 236 -22.86 -1.48 -20.19
CA THR A 236 -21.55 -1.06 -20.67
C THR A 236 -20.63 -2.29 -20.67
N ASN A 237 -19.86 -2.47 -21.75
CA ASN A 237 -18.86 -3.54 -21.82
C ASN A 237 -17.75 -3.23 -20.82
N ARG A 238 -17.87 -3.79 -19.61
CA ARG A 238 -16.87 -3.66 -18.56
C ARG A 238 -15.52 -4.20 -19.03
N ARG A 239 -14.44 -3.54 -18.64
CA ARG A 239 -13.06 -3.90 -18.99
C ARG A 239 -12.12 -3.54 -17.86
N PHE A 240 -11.05 -4.32 -17.68
CA PHE A 240 -10.07 -4.08 -16.62
C PHE A 240 -9.21 -2.84 -16.91
N ASP A 241 -8.94 -2.54 -18.19
CA ASP A 241 -8.10 -1.41 -18.62
C ASP A 241 -8.93 -0.15 -18.88
N SER A 242 -9.64 0.28 -17.84
CA SER A 242 -10.56 1.41 -17.85
C SER A 242 -9.86 2.78 -17.70
N ALA A 243 -8.53 2.80 -17.51
CA ALA A 243 -7.75 4.04 -17.43
C ALA A 243 -7.92 4.93 -18.67
N ARG A 244 -7.96 6.25 -18.41
CA ARG A 244 -8.26 7.25 -19.46
C ARG A 244 -7.12 7.42 -20.46
N THR A 245 -5.88 7.24 -20.04
CA THR A 245 -4.69 7.46 -20.87
C THR A 245 -4.14 6.13 -21.42
N PRO A 246 -3.43 6.13 -22.57
CA PRO A 246 -2.74 4.93 -23.05
C PRO A 246 -1.73 4.38 -22.05
N ASP A 247 -0.96 5.26 -21.41
CA ASP A 247 0.00 4.91 -20.36
C ASP A 247 -0.69 4.29 -19.15
N GLY A 248 -1.82 4.87 -18.72
CA GLY A 248 -2.64 4.32 -17.64
C GLY A 248 -3.16 2.92 -17.95
N ARG A 249 -3.57 2.64 -19.19
CA ARG A 249 -3.98 1.28 -19.58
C ARG A 249 -2.83 0.28 -19.57
N ALA A 250 -1.61 0.74 -19.83
CA ALA A 250 -0.42 -0.10 -19.66
C ALA A 250 -0.15 -0.37 -18.17
N ASP A 251 -0.40 0.61 -17.29
CA ASP A 251 -0.33 0.46 -15.84
C ASP A 251 -1.37 -0.57 -15.34
N ASP A 252 -2.62 -0.50 -15.83
CA ASP A 252 -3.70 -1.47 -15.58
C ASP A 252 -3.27 -2.90 -15.96
N ALA A 253 -2.70 -3.06 -17.16
CA ALA A 253 -2.23 -4.35 -17.64
C ALA A 253 -1.06 -4.90 -16.80
N LEU A 254 -0.18 -4.03 -16.28
CA LEU A 254 0.89 -4.46 -15.40
C LEU A 254 0.36 -4.87 -14.02
N ALA A 255 -0.62 -4.16 -13.48
CA ALA A 255 -1.26 -4.52 -12.21
C ALA A 255 -1.91 -5.91 -12.30
N LEU A 256 -2.63 -6.19 -13.40
CA LEU A 256 -3.20 -7.51 -13.65
C LEU A 256 -2.13 -8.61 -13.73
N LYS A 257 -1.01 -8.36 -14.43
CA LYS A 257 0.10 -9.32 -14.50
C LYS A 257 0.69 -9.62 -13.12
N ALA A 258 0.84 -8.60 -12.28
CA ALA A 258 1.32 -8.75 -10.91
C ALA A 258 0.35 -9.58 -10.07
N ALA A 259 -0.96 -9.28 -10.11
CA ALA A 259 -1.98 -10.06 -9.43
C ALA A 259 -1.98 -11.52 -9.91
N GLN A 260 -1.91 -11.76 -11.22
CA GLN A 260 -1.82 -13.11 -11.79
C GLN A 260 -0.55 -13.84 -11.35
N ALA A 261 0.58 -13.15 -11.15
CA ALA A 261 1.81 -13.76 -10.66
C ALA A 261 1.67 -14.27 -9.23
N VAL A 262 1.03 -13.50 -8.35
CA VAL A 262 0.70 -13.96 -6.99
C VAL A 262 -0.33 -15.09 -7.04
N ALA A 263 -1.36 -14.97 -7.88
CA ALA A 263 -2.42 -15.98 -7.99
C ALA A 263 -1.91 -17.36 -8.46
N ARG A 264 -0.84 -17.40 -9.25
CA ARG A 264 -0.18 -18.66 -9.64
C ARG A 264 0.44 -19.40 -8.46
N LEU A 265 0.81 -18.68 -7.40
CA LEU A 265 1.36 -19.24 -6.17
C LEU A 265 0.23 -19.59 -5.19
N ASP A 266 -0.71 -18.66 -4.98
CA ASP A 266 -1.92 -18.87 -4.21
C ASP A 266 -3.03 -17.88 -4.67
N PRO A 267 -4.12 -18.35 -5.32
CA PRO A 267 -5.18 -17.48 -5.80
C PRO A 267 -5.98 -16.80 -4.68
N ALA A 268 -5.96 -17.33 -3.45
CA ALA A 268 -6.69 -16.73 -2.32
C ALA A 268 -6.10 -15.37 -1.90
N LEU A 269 -4.82 -15.14 -2.22
CA LEU A 269 -4.08 -13.92 -1.86
C LEU A 269 -4.47 -12.69 -2.69
N VAL A 270 -5.11 -12.87 -3.84
CA VAL A 270 -5.52 -11.76 -4.71
C VAL A 270 -6.99 -11.86 -5.12
N ARG A 271 -7.82 -12.36 -4.20
CA ARG A 271 -9.27 -12.53 -4.43
C ARG A 271 -9.97 -11.23 -4.82
N GLY A 272 -9.50 -10.06 -4.37
CA GLY A 272 -10.01 -8.75 -4.76
C GLY A 272 -9.74 -8.35 -6.21
N ASN A 273 -8.84 -9.04 -6.91
CA ASN A 273 -8.61 -8.85 -8.33
C ASN A 273 -9.52 -9.70 -9.22
N HIS A 274 -10.25 -10.69 -8.68
CA HIS A 274 -11.15 -11.56 -9.46
C HIS A 274 -10.46 -12.15 -10.71
N VAL A 275 -9.20 -12.59 -10.59
CA VAL A 275 -8.35 -13.00 -11.72
C VAL A 275 -8.87 -14.19 -12.53
N SER A 276 -9.80 -14.97 -11.98
CA SER A 276 -10.44 -16.10 -12.63
C SER A 276 -11.70 -15.73 -13.42
N GLU A 277 -12.20 -14.50 -13.28
CA GLU A 277 -13.38 -14.02 -14.00
C GLU A 277 -13.02 -13.52 -15.40
N ALA A 278 -14.03 -13.42 -16.28
CA ALA A 278 -13.86 -12.91 -17.64
C ALA A 278 -13.33 -11.47 -17.68
N VAL A 279 -13.70 -10.66 -16.67
CA VAL A 279 -13.23 -9.28 -16.53
C VAL A 279 -12.66 -9.09 -15.12
N PRO A 280 -11.32 -9.17 -14.96
CA PRO A 280 -10.66 -8.98 -13.68
C PRO A 280 -10.69 -7.52 -13.24
N LEU A 281 -10.33 -7.29 -11.98
CA LEU A 281 -10.28 -5.99 -11.31
C LEU A 281 -8.83 -5.57 -11.09
N VAL A 282 -8.54 -4.30 -11.36
CA VAL A 282 -7.22 -3.69 -11.12
C VAL A 282 -7.32 -2.34 -10.40
N HIS A 283 -8.52 -1.79 -10.26
CA HIS A 283 -8.78 -0.56 -9.52
C HIS A 283 -9.49 -0.85 -8.21
N TYR A 284 -9.19 -0.01 -7.21
CA TYR A 284 -9.74 -0.15 -5.88
C TYR A 284 -11.13 0.46 -5.79
N ALA A 285 -12.05 -0.21 -5.08
CA ALA A 285 -13.37 0.36 -4.82
C ALA A 285 -13.28 1.37 -3.68
N LYS A 286 -13.26 2.66 -4.03
CA LYS A 286 -13.10 3.75 -3.05
C LYS A 286 -14.10 3.65 -1.89
N ALA A 287 -13.61 3.85 -0.67
CA ALA A 287 -14.44 3.96 0.52
C ALA A 287 -15.21 5.29 0.55
N SER A 288 -16.46 5.27 1.03
CA SER A 288 -17.36 6.44 1.08
C SER A 288 -16.91 7.54 2.05
N THR A 289 -15.96 7.28 2.95
CA THR A 289 -15.55 8.18 4.04
C THR A 289 -14.05 8.46 4.03
N THR A 290 -13.52 8.93 2.89
CA THR A 290 -12.11 9.34 2.82
C THR A 290 -11.93 10.77 3.33
N PRO A 291 -10.94 11.04 4.22
CA PRO A 291 -10.63 12.40 4.64
C PRO A 291 -10.33 13.32 3.45
N GLU A 292 -10.68 14.60 3.55
CA GLU A 292 -10.44 15.62 2.54
C GLU A 292 -8.95 15.98 2.41
N ALA A 293 -8.18 15.08 1.81
CA ALA A 293 -6.74 15.23 1.56
C ALA A 293 -6.26 14.21 0.52
N PHE A 294 -4.98 14.26 0.14
CA PHE A 294 -4.44 13.47 -0.98
C PHE A 294 -3.56 12.32 -0.52
N SER A 295 -3.73 11.17 -1.17
CA SER A 295 -2.91 9.99 -0.97
C SER A 295 -1.71 9.92 -1.92
N LEU A 296 -0.85 8.93 -1.71
CA LEU A 296 0.23 8.60 -2.64
C LEU A 296 -0.31 8.26 -4.03
N GLY A 297 -1.41 7.51 -4.10
CA GLY A 297 -2.11 7.15 -5.34
C GLY A 297 -2.77 8.33 -6.06
N ASP A 298 -3.10 9.41 -5.34
CA ASP A 298 -3.61 10.63 -5.96
C ASP A 298 -2.46 11.47 -6.54
N TRP A 299 -1.37 11.62 -5.78
CA TRP A 299 -0.27 12.54 -6.09
C TRP A 299 0.79 11.93 -7.03
N GLY A 300 1.17 10.69 -6.81
CA GLY A 300 2.23 9.98 -7.55
C GLY A 300 1.98 9.93 -9.06
N PRO A 301 0.80 9.51 -9.53
CA PRO A 301 0.54 9.29 -10.96
C PRO A 301 0.40 10.54 -11.83
N VAL A 302 0.48 11.74 -11.23
CA VAL A 302 0.37 13.03 -11.95
C VAL A 302 1.75 13.67 -12.11
N ASP A 303 2.01 14.18 -13.32
CA ASP A 303 3.19 14.99 -13.60
C ASP A 303 3.27 16.22 -12.69
N VAL A 304 4.46 16.52 -12.18
CA VAL A 304 4.77 17.82 -11.58
C VAL A 304 5.58 18.62 -12.61
N PRO A 305 5.00 19.66 -13.24
CA PRO A 305 5.67 20.40 -14.31
C PRO A 305 6.95 21.10 -13.84
N SER A 306 7.93 21.25 -14.72
CA SER A 306 9.18 22.00 -14.45
C SER A 306 8.93 23.45 -14.00
N SER A 307 7.83 24.06 -14.45
CA SER A 307 7.39 25.40 -14.02
C SER A 307 7.02 25.49 -12.54
N LYS A 308 6.86 24.36 -11.83
CA LYS A 308 6.55 24.30 -10.41
C LYS A 308 7.79 24.22 -9.50
N GLY A 309 8.99 24.13 -10.08
CA GLY A 309 10.25 24.21 -9.34
C GLY A 309 10.98 22.87 -9.17
N PRO A 310 11.84 22.71 -8.16
CA PRO A 310 12.80 21.61 -8.07
C PRO A 310 12.19 20.23 -7.81
N GLY A 311 10.89 20.15 -7.48
CA GLY A 311 10.15 18.90 -7.33
C GLY A 311 9.53 18.38 -8.63
N ALA A 312 9.92 18.96 -9.78
CA ALA A 312 9.44 18.52 -11.08
C ALA A 312 9.78 17.05 -11.34
N ARG A 313 8.79 16.28 -11.80
CA ARG A 313 8.92 14.84 -12.06
C ARG A 313 7.81 14.37 -13.00
N PRO A 314 8.04 13.29 -13.76
CA PRO A 314 6.95 12.61 -14.43
C PRO A 314 5.98 11.98 -13.41
N GLY A 315 4.75 11.77 -13.85
CA GLY A 315 3.74 10.97 -13.18
C GLY A 315 4.21 9.52 -13.13
N THR A 316 4.03 8.90 -11.97
CA THR A 316 4.51 7.54 -11.70
C THR A 316 3.34 6.71 -11.19
N PRO A 317 3.01 5.57 -11.83
CA PRO A 317 1.91 4.74 -11.36
C PRO A 317 2.20 4.21 -9.95
N VAL A 318 1.14 4.12 -9.15
CA VAL A 318 1.22 3.61 -7.77
C VAL A 318 0.47 2.30 -7.72
N PHE A 319 1.19 1.21 -7.52
CA PHE A 319 0.65 -0.13 -7.31
C PHE A 319 0.38 -0.32 -5.82
N THR A 320 -0.89 -0.40 -5.45
CA THR A 320 -1.33 -0.65 -4.07
C THR A 320 -1.46 -2.16 -3.87
N VAL A 321 -0.61 -2.72 -3.01
CA VAL A 321 -0.63 -4.15 -2.66
C VAL A 321 -1.33 -4.31 -1.32
N GLU A 322 -2.48 -4.94 -1.34
CA GLU A 322 -3.32 -5.22 -0.18
C GLU A 322 -3.10 -6.67 0.23
N VAL A 323 -2.24 -6.90 1.22
CA VAL A 323 -1.91 -8.23 1.71
C VAL A 323 -3.08 -8.81 2.50
N ASP A 324 -3.39 -10.09 2.29
CA ASP A 324 -4.39 -10.83 3.09
C ASP A 324 -3.96 -10.81 4.55
N ASP A 325 -4.75 -10.27 5.47
CA ASP A 325 -4.40 -10.10 6.90
C ASP A 325 -3.31 -9.04 7.18
N ASN A 326 -3.47 -8.30 8.27
CA ASN A 326 -2.55 -7.27 8.75
C ASN A 326 -1.42 -7.84 9.63
N GLN A 327 -1.48 -9.13 10.00
CA GLN A 327 -0.50 -9.77 10.87
C GLN A 327 0.74 -10.27 10.13
N GLN A 328 1.88 -10.24 10.82
CA GLN A 328 3.15 -10.79 10.34
C GLN A 328 3.30 -12.30 10.62
N SER A 329 4.25 -12.96 9.96
CA SER A 329 4.57 -14.37 10.21
C SER A 329 5.56 -14.59 11.35
N TRP A 330 6.25 -13.52 11.76
CA TRP A 330 7.37 -13.51 12.72
C TRP A 330 8.67 -14.06 12.13
N ALA A 331 8.84 -13.99 10.81
CA ALA A 331 10.11 -14.31 10.17
C ALA A 331 11.20 -13.24 10.39
N PHE A 332 10.78 -12.02 10.75
CA PHE A 332 11.67 -10.89 11.03
C PHE A 332 11.41 -10.32 12.42
N LEU A 333 12.48 -9.96 13.12
CA LEU A 333 12.46 -9.16 14.34
C LEU A 333 13.24 -7.89 14.06
N ASP A 334 12.57 -6.74 14.12
CA ASP A 334 13.18 -5.42 13.97
C ASP A 334 13.97 -5.27 12.66
N GLY A 335 13.42 -5.87 11.61
CA GLY A 335 14.01 -5.92 10.28
C GLY A 335 15.17 -6.89 10.14
N VAL A 336 15.52 -7.68 11.16
CA VAL A 336 16.48 -8.77 11.11
C VAL A 336 15.75 -10.08 10.81
N GLN A 337 16.19 -10.81 9.80
CA GLN A 337 15.61 -12.12 9.48
C GLN A 337 16.04 -13.14 10.54
N VAL A 338 15.07 -13.78 11.19
CA VAL A 338 15.31 -14.81 12.21
C VAL A 338 14.79 -16.19 11.80
N MET A 339 13.97 -16.25 10.75
CA MET A 339 13.51 -17.49 10.12
C MET A 339 13.89 -17.52 8.64
N SER A 340 14.37 -18.67 8.16
CA SER A 340 14.61 -18.89 6.74
C SER A 340 13.30 -18.90 5.94
N GLU A 341 13.39 -18.87 4.62
CA GLU A 341 12.23 -19.02 3.72
C GLU A 341 11.43 -20.30 4.00
N SER A 342 12.12 -21.37 4.41
CA SER A 342 11.53 -22.66 4.78
C SER A 342 11.12 -22.75 6.25
N GLY A 343 11.11 -21.63 6.99
CA GLY A 343 10.74 -21.59 8.41
C GLY A 343 11.73 -22.23 9.37
N LYS A 344 12.98 -22.42 8.97
CA LYS A 344 14.02 -22.89 9.88
C LYS A 344 14.58 -21.69 10.65
N PRO A 345 14.75 -21.77 11.98
CA PRO A 345 15.44 -20.72 12.72
C PRO A 345 16.83 -20.45 12.12
N LEU A 346 17.13 -19.18 11.88
CA LEU A 346 18.46 -18.75 11.49
C LEU A 346 19.29 -18.48 12.75
N PRO A 347 20.61 -18.69 12.71
CA PRO A 347 21.48 -18.17 13.76
C PRO A 347 21.25 -16.66 13.84
N LEU A 348 20.90 -16.15 15.02
CA LEU A 348 20.84 -14.71 15.22
C LEU A 348 22.19 -14.12 14.81
N PRO A 349 22.23 -13.11 13.92
CA PRO A 349 23.49 -12.44 13.61
C PRO A 349 24.06 -11.95 14.94
N GLN A 350 25.33 -12.26 15.23
CA GLN A 350 26.01 -11.65 16.36
C GLN A 350 26.68 -10.37 15.85
N THR A 351 26.04 -9.22 16.05
CA THR A 351 26.72 -7.94 15.85
C THR A 351 27.83 -7.75 16.91
N PRO A 352 28.88 -6.97 16.61
CA PRO A 352 29.84 -6.51 17.62
C PRO A 352 29.16 -5.77 18.80
N GLU A 353 28.11 -4.98 18.56
CA GLU A 353 27.30 -4.33 19.59
C GLU A 353 26.48 -5.33 20.45
N GLU A 354 25.95 -6.42 19.89
CA GLU A 354 25.23 -7.47 20.64
C GLU A 354 26.15 -8.31 21.54
N ARG A 355 27.46 -8.38 21.21
CA ARG A 355 28.48 -8.89 22.14
C ARG A 355 28.73 -7.94 23.33
N ALA A 356 28.56 -6.63 23.14
CA ALA A 356 28.71 -5.61 24.18
C ALA A 356 27.44 -5.37 25.01
N ALA A 357 26.25 -5.57 24.43
CA ALA A 357 24.94 -5.23 25.02
C ALA A 357 24.23 -6.36 25.77
N LYS A 358 24.95 -7.43 26.18
CA LYS A 358 24.40 -8.56 26.98
C LYS A 358 23.69 -8.15 28.29
N GLY A 359 23.75 -6.87 28.70
CA GLY A 359 22.96 -6.31 29.79
C GLY A 359 21.58 -5.72 29.41
N ALA A 360 21.36 -5.27 28.17
CA ALA A 360 20.13 -4.57 27.75
C ALA A 360 19.18 -5.42 26.87
N ALA A 361 19.74 -6.38 26.10
CA ALA A 361 18.97 -7.21 25.16
C ALA A 361 18.14 -8.33 25.80
N ARG A 362 18.23 -8.55 27.12
CA ARG A 362 17.39 -9.54 27.82
C ARG A 362 15.90 -9.15 27.89
N ASN A 363 15.54 -7.90 27.61
CA ASN A 363 14.15 -7.43 27.71
C ASN A 363 13.32 -7.64 26.43
N PHE A 364 13.93 -8.06 25.32
CA PHE A 364 13.23 -8.22 24.02
C PHE A 364 13.09 -9.66 23.54
N LEU A 365 13.75 -10.63 24.19
CA LEU A 365 13.46 -12.05 24.01
C LEU A 365 12.54 -12.49 25.16
N PRO A 366 11.23 -12.70 24.91
CA PRO A 366 10.28 -12.97 25.97
C PRO A 366 10.53 -14.33 26.62
N SER A 367 10.17 -14.41 27.90
CA SER A 367 10.18 -15.64 28.69
C SER A 367 9.51 -16.81 27.95
N PRO A 368 10.04 -18.05 28.10
CA PRO A 368 9.41 -19.23 27.54
C PRO A 368 8.02 -19.39 28.12
N GLY A 369 6.97 -19.05 27.35
CA GLY A 369 5.58 -19.14 27.79
C GLY A 369 4.59 -18.18 27.12
N PHE A 370 5.06 -17.06 26.55
CA PHE A 370 4.20 -16.07 25.88
C PHE A 370 4.77 -15.71 24.50
N ILE A 371 4.47 -16.54 23.48
CA ILE A 371 4.97 -16.35 22.12
C ILE A 371 3.88 -16.75 21.11
N LYS A 372 3.43 -15.80 20.28
CA LYS A 372 2.87 -16.13 18.98
C LYS A 372 3.93 -16.91 18.22
N LYS A 373 3.69 -18.21 18.00
CA LYS A 373 4.65 -19.05 17.26
C LYS A 373 4.71 -18.55 15.82
N PHE A 374 5.92 -18.52 15.27
CA PHE A 374 6.13 -18.34 13.84
C PHE A 374 5.13 -19.21 13.05
N SER A 375 4.51 -18.62 12.04
CA SER A 375 3.54 -19.30 11.18
C SER A 375 4.14 -19.53 9.80
N GLN A 376 4.52 -20.78 9.51
CA GLN A 376 5.09 -21.17 8.23
C GLN A 376 4.17 -20.82 7.06
N LYS A 377 2.89 -21.20 7.16
CA LYS A 377 1.88 -20.89 6.14
C LYS A 377 1.79 -19.39 5.88
N ARG A 378 1.76 -18.59 6.96
CA ARG A 378 1.71 -17.13 6.83
C ARG A 378 2.95 -16.60 6.13
N SER A 379 4.12 -17.11 6.49
CA SER A 379 5.39 -16.73 5.86
C SER A 379 5.40 -17.04 4.37
N GLU A 380 4.92 -18.21 3.96
CA GLU A 380 4.79 -18.60 2.54
C GLU A 380 3.86 -17.66 1.76
N GLN A 381 2.73 -17.27 2.34
CA GLN A 381 1.81 -16.29 1.75
C GLN A 381 2.48 -14.92 1.55
N LEU A 382 3.18 -14.40 2.57
CA LEU A 382 3.89 -13.12 2.48
C LEU A 382 5.03 -13.17 1.46
N GLN A 383 5.74 -14.30 1.39
CA GLN A 383 6.76 -14.54 0.37
C GLN A 383 6.18 -14.61 -1.05
N ALA A 384 4.95 -15.10 -1.22
CA ALA A 384 4.28 -15.15 -2.53
C ALA A 384 4.01 -13.75 -3.08
N TYR A 385 3.57 -12.80 -2.26
CA TYR A 385 3.46 -11.39 -2.67
C TYR A 385 4.82 -10.82 -3.07
N ALA A 386 5.85 -11.03 -2.24
CA ALA A 386 7.20 -10.54 -2.51
C ALA A 386 7.73 -11.07 -3.85
N GLN A 387 7.55 -12.38 -4.10
CA GLN A 387 7.96 -13.02 -5.34
C GLN A 387 7.16 -12.48 -6.54
N GLY A 388 5.84 -12.36 -6.42
CA GLY A 388 4.99 -11.82 -7.48
C GLY A 388 5.37 -10.40 -7.90
N ILE A 389 5.69 -9.52 -6.93
CA ILE A 389 6.18 -8.16 -7.18
C ILE A 389 7.54 -8.18 -7.89
N ILE A 390 8.48 -9.02 -7.43
CA ILE A 390 9.81 -9.14 -8.04
C ILE A 390 9.67 -9.61 -9.50
N ASP A 391 8.95 -10.70 -9.75
CA ASP A 391 8.85 -11.32 -11.08
C ASP A 391 8.03 -10.50 -12.09
N THR A 392 7.36 -9.44 -11.64
CA THR A 392 6.53 -8.59 -12.51
C THR A 392 6.97 -7.14 -12.48
N ILE A 393 6.71 -6.41 -11.40
CA ILE A 393 6.95 -4.97 -11.31
C ILE A 393 8.44 -4.62 -11.47
N LEU A 394 9.36 -5.51 -11.10
CA LEU A 394 10.80 -5.28 -11.27
C LEU A 394 11.38 -5.85 -12.58
N GLU A 395 10.63 -6.66 -13.33
CA GLU A 395 11.15 -7.41 -14.49
C GLU A 395 10.45 -7.06 -15.81
N VAL A 396 9.15 -6.76 -15.78
CA VAL A 396 8.33 -6.49 -16.97
C VAL A 396 8.55 -5.04 -17.44
N PRO A 397 8.89 -4.79 -18.73
CA PRO A 397 9.21 -3.46 -19.25
C PRO A 397 8.14 -2.38 -19.04
#